data_AF-A0A218QVL2-F1
#
_entry.id   AF-A0A218QVL2-F1
#
_cell.length_a   1.000
_cell.length_b   1.000
_cell.length_c   1.000
_cell.angle_alpha   90.00
_cell.angle_beta   90.00
_cell.angle_gamma   90.00
#
_symmetry.space_group_name_H-M   'P 1'
#
loop_
_entity.id
_entity.type
_entity.pdbx_description
1 polymer ?
#
loop_
_entity_poly.entity_id
_entity_poly.type
_entity_poly.pdbx_seq_one_letter_code
_entity_poly.pdbx_strand_id
1 'polypeptide(L)' 'MTSHRIKMRLSGTQEDLEKWLWFVGKMDQKGLVEIINRSETYPNRGESKESRVYLEINLNIEE' A
#
# COMPACT_ATOMS: atom_id res chain seq x y z
N MET A 1 -15.34 -7.73 14.75
CA MET A 1 -14.32 -7.22 13.81
C MET A 1 -13.96 -8.30 12.81
N THR A 2 -14.63 -8.31 11.65
CA THR A 2 -14.27 -9.13 10.50
C THR A 2 -13.08 -8.47 9.81
N SER A 3 -11.89 -9.04 9.99
CA SER A 3 -10.68 -8.51 9.35
C SER A 3 -10.55 -9.11 7.95
N HIS A 4 -10.55 -8.28 6.92
CA HIS A 4 -10.36 -8.72 5.54
C HIS A 4 -8.90 -8.56 5.14
N ARG A 5 -8.20 -9.68 4.94
CA ARG A 5 -6.80 -9.67 4.49
C ARG A 5 -6.72 -9.39 3.00
N ILE A 6 -6.03 -8.31 2.63
CA ILE A 6 -5.87 -7.84 1.26
C ILE A 6 -4.40 -7.82 0.89
N LYS A 7 -4.08 -8.42 -0.27
CA LYS A 7 -2.80 -8.23 -0.95
C LYS A 7 -3.00 -7.22 -2.07
N MET A 8 -2.35 -6.07 -1.97
CA MET A 8 -2.47 -4.98 -2.93
C MET A 8 -1.14 -4.67 -3.62
N ARG A 9 -1.24 -4.18 -4.85
CA ARG A 9 -0.11 -3.64 -5.62
C ARG A 9 -0.41 -2.21 -5.96
N LEU A 10 0.40 -1.29 -5.44
CA LEU A 10 0.40 0.10 -5.84
C LEU A 10 1.40 0.27 -6.98
N SER A 11 1.05 1.04 -8.00
CA SER A 11 1.93 1.38 -9.11
C SER A 11 1.72 2.84 -9.49
N GLY A 12 2.80 3.53 -9.85
CA GLY A 12 2.77 4.94 -10.20
C GLY A 12 4.17 5.52 -10.21
N THR A 13 4.28 6.84 -10.39
CA THR A 13 5.57 7.51 -10.21
C THR A 13 6.06 7.37 -8.77
N GLN A 14 7.34 7.65 -8.52
CA GLN A 14 7.85 7.64 -7.16
C GLN A 14 7.06 8.59 -6.24
N GLU A 15 6.70 9.78 -6.75
CA GLU A 15 5.89 10.76 -6.01
C GLU A 15 4.49 10.23 -5.66
N ASP A 16 3.83 9.55 -6.62
CA ASP A 16 2.51 8.97 -6.37
C ASP A 16 2.57 7.86 -5.31
N LEU A 17 3.59 7.00 -5.39
CA LEU A 17 3.79 5.94 -4.41
C LEU A 17 4.05 6.52 -3.02
N GLU A 18 4.85 7.57 -2.90
CA GLU A 18 5.10 8.24 -1.62
C GLU A 18 3.80 8.77 -1.00
N LYS A 19 2.93 9.43 -1.80
CA LYS A 19 1.64 9.93 -1.33
C LYS A 19 0.69 8.80 -0.92
N TRP A 20 0.60 7.74 -1.72
CA TRP A 20 -0.24 6.59 -1.38
C TRP A 20 0.24 5.86 -0.14
N LEU A 21 1.54 5.63 0.00
CA LEU A 21 2.12 4.98 1.18
C LEU A 21 1.93 5.83 2.44
N TRP A 22 2.09 7.16 2.32
CA TRP A 22 1.75 8.07 3.41
C TRP A 22 0.28 7.95 3.81
N PHE A 23 -0.64 7.90 2.83
CA PHE A 23 -2.07 7.76 3.10
C PHE A 23 -2.42 6.43 3.77
N VAL A 24 -1.87 5.31 3.28
CA VAL A 24 -2.06 3.99 3.92
C VAL A 24 -1.48 3.98 5.34
N GLY A 25 -0.32 4.60 5.57
CA GLY A 25 0.23 4.80 6.91
C GLY A 25 -0.66 5.64 7.82
N LYS A 26 -1.40 6.62 7.27
CA LYS A 26 -2.39 7.39 8.05
C LYS A 26 -3.62 6.58 8.40
N MET A 27 -4.03 5.65 7.54
CA MET A 27 -5.12 4.71 7.85
C MET A 27 -4.71 3.71 8.94
N ASP A 28 -3.47 3.24 8.89
CA ASP A 28 -2.87 2.35 9.90
C ASP A 28 -2.84 3.02 11.28
N GLN A 29 -2.35 4.26 11.35
CA GLN A 29 -2.38 5.08 12.57
C GLN A 29 -3.79 5.30 13.14
N LYS A 30 -4.82 5.28 12.29
CA LYS A 30 -6.23 5.46 12.68
C LYS A 30 -6.93 4.14 13.00
N GLY A 31 -6.25 2.99 12.87
CA GLY A 31 -6.80 1.67 13.09
C GLY A 31 -7.80 1.20 12.02
N LEU A 32 -7.89 1.90 10.88
CA LEU A 32 -8.79 1.54 9.78
C LEU A 32 -8.23 0.38 8.95
N VAL A 33 -6.91 0.31 8.88
CA VAL A 33 -6.15 -0.80 8.31
C VAL A 33 -5.05 -1.20 9.28
N GLU A 34 -4.49 -2.38 9.10
CA GLU A 34 -3.25 -2.80 9.75
C GLU A 34 -2.27 -3.26 8.65
N ILE A 35 -1.10 -2.63 8.55
CA ILE A 35 -0.07 -3.01 7.57
C ILE A 35 0.70 -4.23 8.08
N ILE A 36 0.52 -5.37 7.40
CA ILE A 36 1.18 -6.65 7.74
C ILE A 36 2.53 -6.76 7.07
N ASN A 37 2.62 -6.36 5.80
CA ASN A 37 3.85 -6.42 5.04
C ASN A 37 3.92 -5.29 4.02
N ARG A 38 5.13 -4.80 3.77
CA ARG A 38 5.45 -3.84 2.73
C ARG A 38 6.74 -4.25 2.05
N SER A 39 6.70 -4.39 0.74
CA SER A 39 7.91 -4.60 -0.06
C SER A 39 8.71 -3.30 -0.22
N GLU A 40 9.95 -3.46 -0.67
CA GLU A 40 10.69 -2.36 -1.30
C GLU A 40 9.97 -1.87 -2.56
N THR A 41 10.37 -0.68 -3.02
CA THR A 41 9.91 -0.12 -4.29
C THR A 41 10.68 -0.76 -5.43
N TYR A 42 9.96 -1.37 -6.38
CA TYR A 42 10.56 -1.95 -7.58
C TYR A 42 10.30 -1.07 -8.78
N PRO A 43 11.33 -0.66 -9.54
CA PRO A 43 11.11 0.03 -10.80
C PRO A 43 10.42 -0.90 -11.82
N ASN A 44 9.59 -0.33 -12.69
CA ASN A 44 9.11 -1.05 -13.86
C ASN A 44 10.26 -1.31 -14.84
N ARG A 45 10.09 -2.32 -15.71
CA ARG A 45 11.11 -2.66 -16.72
C ARG A 45 11.11 -1.62 -17.84
N GLY A 46 12.29 -1.35 -18.40
CA GLY A 46 12.47 -0.43 -19.53
C GLY A 46 12.63 1.03 -19.08
N GLU A 47 12.20 1.96 -19.92
CA GLU A 47 12.34 3.42 -19.69
C GLU A 47 11.19 4.02 -18.86
N SER A 48 10.28 3.19 -18.34
CA SER A 48 9.17 3.67 -17.52
C SER A 48 9.70 4.30 -16.23
N LYS A 49 9.20 5.52 -15.93
CA LYS A 49 9.46 6.21 -14.66
C LYS A 49 8.61 5.66 -13.51
N GLU A 50 7.73 4.72 -13.80
CA GLU A 50 6.85 4.13 -12.81
C GLU A 50 7.57 3.05 -12.01
N SER A 51 7.13 2.91 -10.78
CA SER A 51 7.55 1.87 -9.87
C SER A 51 6.33 1.20 -9.26
N ARG A 52 6.57 0.14 -8.49
CA ARG A 52 5.52 -0.61 -7.79
C ARG A 52 5.94 -0.99 -6.39
N VAL A 53 4.96 -1.04 -5.49
CA VAL A 53 5.10 -1.54 -4.12
C VAL A 53 3.98 -2.54 -3.86
N TYR A 54 4.32 -3.64 -3.21
CA TYR A 54 3.38 -4.64 -2.76
C TYR A 54 3.12 -4.44 -1.27
N LEU A 55 1.85 -4.39 -0.90
CA LEU A 55 1.42 -4.32 0.50
C LEU A 55 0.51 -5.49 0.81
N GLU A 56 0.62 -5.98 2.03
CA GLU A 56 -0.36 -6.87 2.63
C GLU A 56 -0.95 -6.15 3.84
N ILE A 57 -2.27 -6.00 3.85
CA ILE A 57 -2.99 -5.29 4.89
C ILE A 57 -4.16 -6.12 5.40
N ASN A 58 -4.58 -5.83 6.62
CA ASN A 58 -5.88 -6.22 7.16
C ASN A 58 -6.78 -4.98 7.15
N LEU A 59 -7.98 -5.07 6.57
CA LEU A 59 -9.00 -4.03 6.70
C LEU A 59 -9.78 -4.26 7.99
N ASN A 60 -9.91 -3.20 8.80
CA ASN A 60 -10.58 -3.23 10.10
C ASN A 60 -11.87 -2.39 10.09
N ILE A 61 -12.58 -2.40 8.97
CA ILE A 61 -13.81 -1.63 8.78
C ILE A 61 -15.00 -2.57 9.04
N GLU A 62 -15.93 -2.15 9.89
CA GLU A 62 -17.21 -2.84 10.05
C GLU A 62 -18.12 -2.49 8.86
N GLU A 63 -18.77 -3.49 8.26
CA GLU A 63 -19.77 -3.28 7.19
C GLU A 63 -20.98 -2.49 7.68
#